data_AF-A0A7J9CS76-F1
#
_entry.id   AF-A0A7J9CS76-F1
#
_cell.length_a   1.000
_cell.length_b   1.000
_cell.length_c   1.000
_cell.angle_alpha   90.00
_cell.angle_beta   90.00
_cell.angle_gamma   90.00
#
_symmetry.space_group_name_H-M   'P 1'
#
loop_
_entity.id
_entity.type
_entity.pdbx_description
1 polymer ?
#
loop_
_entity_poly.entity_id
_entity_poly.type
_entity_poly.pdbx_seq_one_letter_code
_entity_poly.pdbx_strand_id
1 'polypeptide(L)'
;GSEIFNEFTKLCKGLVLILVGVHIVVQLIPSSLTYFALIPARTIPFGWNLITAGYIEQSIQGLVVSTLGLLFMGKLLEPIWGSKEFLKFIFVINFLTSVCVFITAIALYGVTRQDNYLYMPLSGFHGVLAGFLVGIKQMVPDQELPRLKIKAKWLPSLMLLFSIAISFFTPESATYLSTLIFGTYMGWIYLRYLQRKPESKHRGDPNEDFAFSTFFPEYLRPIIDIIASKFHRNLCGKSEAFIDTLGYSLGSAPLPGSDPIEASRRREKGARALEERLAAESLNAAGKKSEELQINGTNNV
;
A
#
# COMPACT_ATOMS: atom_id res chain seq x y z
N GLY A 1 -30.87 -4.91 -20.48
CA GLY A 1 -29.46 -5.31 -20.69
C GLY A 1 -28.53 -4.12 -20.69
N SER A 2 -28.78 -3.09 -21.50
CA SER A 2 -27.93 -1.91 -21.70
C SER A 2 -27.82 -0.95 -20.50
N GLU A 3 -28.83 -0.84 -19.64
CA GLU A 3 -28.81 0.11 -18.51
C GLU A 3 -27.87 -0.29 -17.38
N ILE A 4 -27.78 -1.58 -17.04
CA ILE A 4 -26.85 -2.09 -16.01
C ILE A 4 -25.40 -1.83 -16.43
N PHE A 5 -25.10 -1.96 -17.72
CA PHE A 5 -23.76 -1.68 -18.22
C PHE A 5 -23.44 -0.19 -18.18
N ASN A 6 -24.40 0.73 -18.32
CA ASN A 6 -24.10 2.17 -18.30
C ASN A 6 -23.64 2.69 -16.93
N GLU A 7 -23.89 1.96 -15.84
CA GLU A 7 -23.37 2.31 -14.51
C GLU A 7 -21.87 2.02 -14.32
N PHE A 8 -21.27 1.14 -15.14
CA PHE A 8 -19.87 0.75 -14.97
C PHE A 8 -18.92 1.63 -15.79
N THR A 9 -17.74 1.86 -15.23
CA THR A 9 -16.69 2.69 -15.84
C THR A 9 -16.19 2.07 -17.14
N LYS A 10 -15.74 2.94 -18.07
CA LYS A 10 -15.23 2.51 -19.38
C LYS A 10 -14.01 1.61 -19.26
N LEU A 11 -13.12 1.88 -18.28
CA LEU A 11 -11.93 1.06 -18.06
C LEU A 11 -12.28 -0.35 -17.59
N CYS A 12 -13.18 -0.49 -16.62
CA CYS A 12 -13.56 -1.80 -16.11
C CYS A 12 -14.22 -2.66 -17.19
N LYS A 13 -15.04 -2.07 -18.07
CA LYS A 13 -15.59 -2.76 -19.25
C LYS A 13 -14.48 -3.26 -20.18
N GLY A 14 -13.49 -2.41 -20.47
CA GLY A 14 -12.34 -2.78 -21.30
C GLY A 14 -11.52 -3.93 -20.69
N LEU A 15 -11.27 -3.87 -19.39
CA LEU A 15 -10.54 -4.93 -18.67
C LEU A 15 -11.34 -6.25 -18.62
N VAL A 16 -12.66 -6.20 -18.46
CA VAL A 16 -13.52 -7.39 -18.57
C VAL A 16 -13.44 -7.99 -19.97
N LEU A 17 -13.47 -7.16 -21.01
CA LEU A 17 -13.31 -7.65 -22.39
C LEU A 17 -11.97 -8.37 -22.55
N ILE A 18 -10.90 -7.84 -21.95
CA ILE A 18 -9.58 -8.48 -21.96
C ILE A 18 -9.64 -9.84 -21.23
N LEU A 19 -10.19 -9.90 -20.01
CA LEU A 19 -10.30 -11.16 -19.26
C LEU A 19 -11.08 -12.23 -20.03
N VAL A 20 -12.24 -11.85 -20.59
CA VAL A 20 -13.08 -12.76 -21.38
C VAL A 20 -12.38 -13.18 -22.68
N GLY A 21 -11.77 -12.23 -23.39
CA GLY A 21 -11.05 -12.50 -24.63
C GLY A 21 -9.85 -13.44 -24.43
N VAL A 22 -9.06 -13.20 -23.38
CA VAL A 22 -7.93 -14.07 -23.01
C VAL A 22 -8.43 -15.46 -22.63
N HIS A 23 -9.51 -15.58 -21.86
CA HIS A 23 -10.12 -16.87 -21.54
C HIS A 23 -10.54 -17.64 -22.80
N ILE A 24 -11.20 -16.98 -23.76
CA ILE A 24 -11.60 -17.59 -25.03
C ILE A 24 -10.37 -18.05 -25.82
N VAL A 25 -9.31 -17.24 -25.90
CA VAL A 25 -8.06 -17.62 -26.59
C VAL A 25 -7.44 -18.86 -25.96
N VAL A 26 -7.41 -18.95 -24.63
CA VAL A 26 -6.87 -20.11 -23.92
C VAL A 26 -7.71 -21.37 -24.18
N GLN A 27 -9.04 -21.24 -24.27
CA GLN A 27 -9.92 -22.37 -24.61
C GLN A 27 -9.76 -22.83 -26.05
N LEU A 28 -9.59 -21.90 -27.00
CA LEU A 28 -9.41 -22.22 -28.43
C LEU A 28 -8.01 -22.77 -28.73
N ILE A 29 -6.99 -22.25 -28.02
CA ILE A 29 -5.58 -22.59 -28.23
C ILE A 29 -4.96 -22.94 -26.86
N PRO A 30 -5.13 -24.17 -26.36
CA PRO A 30 -4.60 -24.57 -25.04
C PRO A 30 -3.08 -24.40 -24.92
N SER A 31 -2.34 -24.51 -26.03
CA SER A 31 -0.89 -24.28 -26.07
C SER A 31 -0.50 -22.86 -25.64
N SER A 32 -1.38 -21.87 -25.81
CA SER A 32 -1.14 -20.48 -25.40
C SER A 32 -0.90 -20.34 -23.89
N LEU A 33 -1.50 -21.22 -23.09
CA LEU A 33 -1.35 -21.24 -21.64
C LEU A 33 0.12 -21.40 -21.22
N THR A 34 0.91 -22.17 -21.97
CA THR A 34 2.34 -22.37 -21.68
C THR A 34 3.21 -21.11 -21.88
N TYR A 35 2.70 -20.14 -22.63
CA TYR A 35 3.38 -18.88 -22.95
C TYR A 35 2.86 -17.68 -22.16
N PHE A 36 1.71 -17.79 -21.50
CA PHE A 36 1.08 -16.66 -20.83
C PHE A 36 0.83 -16.91 -19.33
N ALA A 37 0.61 -18.16 -18.92
CA ALA A 37 0.45 -18.50 -17.51
C ALA A 37 1.81 -18.58 -16.81
N LEU A 38 1.80 -18.36 -15.49
CA LEU A 38 3.02 -18.44 -14.69
C LEU A 38 3.33 -19.92 -14.42
N ILE A 39 4.21 -20.49 -15.23
CA ILE A 39 4.77 -21.83 -15.02
C ILE A 39 6.21 -21.64 -14.55
N PRO A 40 6.53 -21.88 -13.27
CA PRO A 40 7.85 -21.58 -12.71
C PRO A 40 9.02 -22.17 -13.51
N ALA A 41 8.88 -23.38 -14.07
CA ALA A 41 9.87 -24.00 -14.96
C ALA A 41 10.22 -23.15 -16.20
N ARG A 42 9.26 -22.35 -16.68
CA ARG A 42 9.30 -21.65 -17.98
C ARG A 42 9.31 -20.14 -17.85
N THR A 43 9.17 -19.59 -16.64
CA THR A 43 9.09 -18.13 -16.41
C THR A 43 10.39 -17.40 -16.75
N ILE A 44 11.57 -18.02 -16.56
CA ILE A 44 12.87 -17.37 -16.79
C ILE A 44 13.02 -16.85 -18.24
N PRO A 45 12.75 -17.65 -19.30
CA PRO A 45 12.74 -17.13 -20.67
C PRO A 45 11.49 -16.29 -21.01
N PHE A 46 10.39 -16.45 -20.27
CA PHE A 46 9.10 -15.82 -20.54
C PHE A 46 8.69 -14.86 -19.40
N GLY A 47 9.51 -13.84 -19.16
CA GLY A 47 9.32 -12.89 -18.06
C GLY A 47 7.99 -12.12 -18.10
N TRP A 48 7.36 -12.00 -19.28
CA TRP A 48 6.03 -11.41 -19.42
C TRP A 48 4.92 -12.23 -18.72
N ASN A 49 5.16 -13.52 -18.41
CA ASN A 49 4.22 -14.36 -17.66
C ASN A 49 3.90 -13.77 -16.29
N LEU A 50 4.83 -13.01 -15.69
CA LEU A 50 4.61 -12.30 -14.43
C LEU A 50 3.56 -11.19 -14.54
N ILE A 51 3.28 -10.71 -15.76
CA ILE A 51 2.26 -9.71 -16.04
C ILE A 51 1.01 -10.38 -16.60
N THR A 52 1.15 -11.33 -17.51
CA THR A 52 -0.02 -11.92 -18.19
C THR A 52 -0.77 -12.93 -17.34
N ALA A 53 -0.12 -13.62 -16.39
CA ALA A 53 -0.73 -14.69 -15.61
C ALA A 53 -1.96 -14.24 -14.80
N GLY A 54 -1.98 -13.02 -14.26
CA GLY A 54 -3.14 -12.53 -13.53
C GLY A 54 -4.37 -12.24 -14.40
N TYR A 55 -4.20 -12.10 -15.72
CA TYR A 55 -5.33 -11.88 -16.64
C TYR A 55 -5.88 -13.17 -17.24
N ILE A 56 -5.29 -14.32 -16.89
CA ILE A 56 -5.68 -15.62 -17.41
C ILE A 56 -6.51 -16.35 -16.37
N GLU A 57 -7.78 -16.56 -16.69
CA GLU A 57 -8.65 -17.43 -15.90
C GLU A 57 -8.75 -18.78 -16.61
N GLN A 58 -8.39 -19.87 -15.91
CA GLN A 58 -8.47 -21.22 -16.47
C GLN A 58 -9.88 -21.81 -16.38
N SER A 59 -10.66 -21.40 -15.38
CA SER A 59 -12.01 -21.89 -15.12
C SER A 59 -13.07 -20.83 -15.42
N ILE A 60 -14.26 -21.28 -15.86
CA ILE A 60 -15.41 -20.40 -16.09
C ILE A 60 -15.85 -19.76 -14.76
N GLN A 61 -15.79 -20.51 -13.66
CA GLN A 61 -16.12 -20.00 -12.32
C GLN A 61 -15.17 -18.87 -11.91
N GLY A 62 -13.87 -19.04 -12.13
CA GLY A 62 -12.87 -17.98 -11.91
C GLY A 62 -13.15 -16.75 -12.76
N LEU A 63 -13.45 -16.93 -14.06
CA LEU A 63 -13.80 -15.83 -14.96
C LEU A 63 -15.03 -15.05 -14.48
N VAL A 64 -16.09 -15.74 -14.05
CA VAL A 64 -17.31 -15.10 -13.54
C VAL A 64 -17.02 -14.30 -12.27
N VAL A 65 -16.29 -14.89 -11.31
CA VAL A 65 -15.90 -14.21 -10.06
C VAL A 65 -15.02 -13.00 -10.35
N SER A 66 -14.03 -13.13 -11.24
CA SER A 66 -13.13 -12.06 -11.61
C SER A 66 -13.83 -10.93 -12.36
N THR A 67 -14.77 -11.26 -13.25
CA THR A 67 -15.57 -10.27 -13.96
C THR A 67 -16.49 -9.50 -13.02
N LEU A 68 -17.27 -10.20 -12.18
CA LEU A 68 -18.17 -9.57 -11.23
C LEU A 68 -17.41 -8.76 -10.18
N GLY A 69 -16.33 -9.33 -9.64
CA GLY A 69 -15.45 -8.68 -8.69
C GLY A 69 -14.84 -7.40 -9.27
N LEU A 70 -14.29 -7.45 -10.48
CA LEU A 70 -13.71 -6.28 -11.14
C LEU A 70 -14.75 -5.19 -11.40
N LEU A 71 -15.94 -5.54 -11.90
CA LEU A 71 -17.01 -4.56 -12.17
C LEU A 71 -17.51 -3.90 -10.87
N PHE A 72 -17.76 -4.70 -9.83
CA PHE A 72 -18.25 -4.19 -8.55
C PHE A 72 -17.21 -3.33 -7.84
N MET A 73 -15.99 -3.83 -7.71
CA MET A 73 -14.91 -3.11 -7.04
C MET A 73 -14.47 -1.89 -7.85
N GLY A 74 -14.46 -2.00 -9.18
CA GLY A 74 -14.19 -0.89 -10.08
C GLY A 74 -15.22 0.23 -9.99
N LYS A 75 -16.52 -0.09 -9.88
CA LYS A 75 -17.59 0.90 -9.66
C LYS A 75 -17.36 1.72 -8.38
N LEU A 76 -16.81 1.09 -7.33
CA LEU A 76 -16.56 1.73 -6.05
C LEU A 76 -15.23 2.49 -6.00
N LEU A 77 -14.14 1.87 -6.47
CA LEU A 77 -12.77 2.36 -6.30
C LEU A 77 -12.32 3.31 -7.41
N GLU A 78 -12.70 3.06 -8.67
CA GLU A 78 -12.20 3.85 -9.80
C GLU A 78 -12.61 5.33 -9.74
N PRO A 79 -13.86 5.71 -9.37
CA PRO A 79 -14.24 7.11 -9.25
C PRO A 79 -13.44 7.87 -8.18
N ILE A 80 -13.02 7.16 -7.12
CA ILE A 80 -12.30 7.76 -5.98
C ILE A 80 -10.80 7.84 -6.27
N TRP A 81 -10.20 6.77 -6.81
CA TRP A 81 -8.76 6.71 -7.09
C TRP A 81 -8.40 7.42 -8.39
N GLY A 82 -9.36 7.55 -9.30
CA GLY A 82 -9.12 7.93 -10.68
C GLY A 82 -8.60 6.77 -11.53
N SER A 83 -9.01 6.76 -12.79
CA SER A 83 -8.71 5.73 -13.79
C SER A 83 -7.21 5.39 -13.91
N LYS A 84 -6.31 6.39 -13.81
CA LYS A 84 -4.86 6.19 -13.94
C LYS A 84 -4.26 5.41 -12.75
N GLU A 85 -4.62 5.79 -11.53
CA GLU A 85 -4.11 5.09 -10.33
C GLU A 85 -4.77 3.73 -10.16
N PHE A 86 -6.04 3.59 -10.53
CA PHE A 86 -6.73 2.30 -10.56
C PHE A 86 -6.04 1.29 -11.49
N LEU A 87 -5.72 1.69 -12.72
CA LEU A 87 -5.00 0.81 -13.65
C LEU A 87 -3.58 0.50 -13.16
N LYS A 88 -2.88 1.51 -12.61
CA LYS A 88 -1.55 1.32 -12.01
C LYS A 88 -1.58 0.32 -10.86
N PHE A 89 -2.60 0.41 -9.99
CA PHE A 89 -2.81 -0.54 -8.91
C PHE A 89 -2.94 -1.97 -9.45
N ILE A 90 -3.85 -2.20 -10.40
CA ILE A 90 -4.04 -3.54 -11.00
C ILE A 90 -2.71 -4.09 -11.52
N PHE A 91 -1.99 -3.30 -12.31
CA PHE A 91 -0.74 -3.72 -12.92
C PHE A 91 0.34 -4.05 -11.87
N VAL A 92 0.55 -3.15 -10.91
CA VAL A 92 1.60 -3.32 -9.89
C VAL A 92 1.29 -4.48 -8.95
N ILE A 93 0.04 -4.61 -8.49
CA ILE A 93 -0.36 -5.73 -7.61
C ILE A 93 -0.21 -7.05 -8.36
N ASN A 94 -0.74 -7.15 -9.57
CA ASN A 94 -0.61 -8.38 -10.36
C ASN A 94 0.86 -8.80 -10.55
N PHE A 95 1.72 -7.85 -10.94
CA PHE A 95 3.14 -8.13 -11.13
C PHE A 95 3.83 -8.57 -9.82
N LEU A 96 3.67 -7.81 -8.74
CA LEU A 96 4.32 -8.12 -7.46
C LEU A 96 3.81 -9.43 -6.85
N THR A 97 2.51 -9.68 -6.94
CA THR A 97 1.92 -10.96 -6.51
C THR A 97 2.48 -12.11 -7.31
N SER A 98 2.57 -11.99 -8.64
CA SER A 98 3.15 -13.03 -9.51
C SER A 98 4.61 -13.29 -9.20
N VAL A 99 5.41 -12.26 -8.90
CA VAL A 99 6.81 -12.41 -8.47
C VAL A 99 6.90 -13.17 -7.16
N CYS A 100 6.09 -12.83 -6.15
CA CYS A 100 6.09 -13.54 -4.87
C CYS A 100 5.66 -14.99 -5.03
N VAL A 101 4.59 -15.25 -5.79
CA VAL A 101 4.11 -16.60 -6.08
C VAL A 101 5.18 -17.42 -6.81
N PHE A 102 5.87 -16.85 -7.79
CA PHE A 102 6.99 -17.49 -8.47
C PHE A 102 8.11 -17.88 -7.50
N ILE A 103 8.57 -16.94 -6.66
CA ILE A 103 9.62 -17.20 -5.66
C ILE A 103 9.18 -18.29 -4.68
N THR A 104 7.92 -18.25 -4.21
CA THR A 104 7.37 -19.27 -3.31
C THR A 104 7.30 -20.63 -3.98
N ALA A 105 6.89 -20.72 -5.24
CA ALA A 105 6.84 -21.99 -5.96
C ALA A 105 8.23 -22.62 -6.11
N ILE A 106 9.25 -21.81 -6.45
CA ILE A 106 10.65 -22.27 -6.52
C ILE A 106 11.18 -22.70 -5.14
N ALA A 107 10.87 -21.95 -4.09
CA ALA A 107 11.28 -22.29 -2.73
C ALA A 107 10.61 -23.59 -2.25
N LEU A 108 9.32 -23.76 -2.49
CA LEU A 108 8.57 -24.98 -2.16
C LEU A 108 9.09 -26.19 -2.93
N TYR A 109 9.43 -26.03 -4.21
CA TYR A 109 10.13 -27.07 -4.97
C TYR A 109 11.47 -27.44 -4.33
N GLY A 110 12.28 -26.45 -3.94
CA GLY A 110 13.59 -26.69 -3.30
C GLY A 110 13.50 -27.51 -2.01
N VAL A 111 12.44 -27.28 -1.21
CA VAL A 111 12.21 -27.97 0.07
C VAL A 111 11.54 -29.34 -0.11
N THR A 112 10.46 -29.40 -0.89
CA THR A 112 9.62 -30.61 -1.02
C THR A 112 10.10 -31.56 -2.10
N ARG A 113 10.89 -31.07 -3.07
CA ARG A 113 11.31 -31.78 -4.29
C ARG A 113 10.16 -32.35 -5.12
N GLN A 114 8.96 -31.77 -5.02
CA GLN A 114 7.81 -32.16 -5.82
C GLN A 114 7.73 -31.34 -7.11
N ASP A 115 7.79 -32.02 -8.25
CA ASP A 115 7.78 -31.39 -9.58
C ASP A 115 6.50 -30.60 -9.88
N ASN A 116 5.39 -30.92 -9.19
CA ASN A 116 4.13 -30.18 -9.31
C ASN A 116 4.32 -28.68 -9.09
N TYR A 117 5.15 -28.26 -8.13
CA TYR A 117 5.40 -26.83 -7.87
C TYR A 117 6.13 -26.13 -9.02
N LEU A 118 6.82 -26.86 -9.88
CA LEU A 118 7.61 -26.30 -10.98
C LEU A 118 6.79 -26.22 -12.28
N TYR A 119 5.92 -27.19 -12.52
CA TYR A 119 5.20 -27.34 -13.80
C TYR A 119 3.72 -26.95 -13.74
N MET A 120 3.13 -26.77 -12.55
CA MET A 120 1.73 -26.39 -12.45
C MET A 120 1.54 -24.92 -12.89
N PRO A 121 0.59 -24.65 -13.82
CA PRO A 121 0.33 -23.30 -14.29
C PRO A 121 -0.44 -22.50 -13.25
N LEU A 122 0.21 -21.46 -12.72
CA LEU A 122 -0.37 -20.52 -11.77
C LEU A 122 -0.92 -19.32 -12.55
N SER A 123 -2.21 -19.05 -12.41
CA SER A 123 -2.86 -17.92 -13.08
C SER A 123 -4.16 -17.52 -12.39
N GLY A 124 -4.61 -16.29 -12.64
CA GLY A 124 -5.92 -15.80 -12.21
C GLY A 124 -5.88 -14.41 -11.58
N PHE A 125 -7.01 -13.71 -11.68
CA PHE A 125 -7.14 -12.31 -11.29
C PHE A 125 -7.42 -12.12 -9.79
N HIS A 126 -7.63 -13.23 -9.07
CA HIS A 126 -8.00 -13.25 -7.66
C HIS A 126 -6.98 -12.57 -6.73
N GLY A 127 -5.69 -12.52 -7.08
CA GLY A 127 -4.69 -11.73 -6.34
C GLY A 127 -4.98 -10.22 -6.38
N VAL A 128 -5.43 -9.71 -7.52
CA VAL A 128 -5.84 -8.31 -7.67
C VAL A 128 -7.17 -8.05 -6.95
N LEU A 129 -8.13 -8.99 -7.04
CA LEU A 129 -9.39 -8.89 -6.29
C LEU A 129 -9.15 -8.82 -4.78
N ALA A 130 -8.23 -9.64 -4.26
CA ALA A 130 -7.80 -9.61 -2.87
C ALA A 130 -7.22 -8.23 -2.51
N GLY A 131 -6.36 -7.66 -3.37
CA GLY A 131 -5.88 -6.29 -3.23
C GLY A 131 -6.99 -5.24 -3.24
N PHE A 132 -8.03 -5.39 -4.08
CA PHE A 132 -9.16 -4.49 -4.08
C PHE A 132 -9.96 -4.53 -2.77
N LEU A 133 -10.10 -5.70 -2.13
CA LEU A 133 -10.74 -5.78 -0.81
C LEU A 133 -9.99 -4.94 0.23
N VAL A 134 -8.65 -4.92 0.17
CA VAL A 134 -7.83 -4.01 0.99
C VAL A 134 -8.15 -2.55 0.67
N GLY A 135 -8.34 -2.22 -0.61
CA GLY A 135 -8.80 -0.90 -1.06
C GLY A 135 -10.15 -0.50 -0.49
N ILE A 136 -11.12 -1.41 -0.42
CA ILE A 136 -12.43 -1.15 0.20
C ILE A 136 -12.29 -0.88 1.69
N LYS A 137 -11.46 -1.65 2.40
CA LYS A 137 -11.15 -1.36 3.80
C LYS A 137 -10.55 0.04 3.97
N GLN A 138 -9.67 0.47 3.07
CA GLN A 138 -9.06 1.80 3.14
C GLN A 138 -10.09 2.92 2.95
N MET A 139 -11.03 2.76 2.01
CA MET A 139 -11.98 3.82 1.65
C MET A 139 -13.15 3.91 2.63
N VAL A 140 -13.71 2.76 3.02
CA VAL A 140 -14.97 2.68 3.77
C VAL A 140 -14.92 1.60 4.87
N PRO A 141 -13.99 1.70 5.84
CA PRO A 141 -13.75 0.65 6.82
C PRO A 141 -14.99 0.31 7.67
N ASP A 142 -15.81 1.31 8.00
CA ASP A 142 -16.99 1.17 8.86
C ASP A 142 -18.30 0.96 8.10
N GLN A 143 -18.27 0.96 6.77
CA GLN A 143 -19.46 0.67 5.99
C GLN A 143 -19.87 -0.79 6.18
N GLU A 144 -21.14 -1.01 6.54
CA GLU A 144 -21.71 -2.33 6.70
C GLU A 144 -22.26 -2.85 5.36
N LEU A 145 -22.01 -4.12 5.07
CA LEU A 145 -22.64 -4.77 3.92
C LEU A 145 -24.14 -4.96 4.20
N PRO A 146 -25.03 -4.50 3.30
CA PRO A 146 -26.46 -4.41 3.56
C PRO A 146 -27.15 -5.75 3.86
N ARG A 147 -26.54 -6.88 3.47
CA ARG A 147 -27.09 -8.23 3.71
C ARG A 147 -26.45 -8.99 4.86
N LEU A 148 -25.20 -8.68 5.20
CA LEU A 148 -24.41 -9.48 6.14
C LEU A 148 -24.17 -8.78 7.48
N LYS A 149 -24.44 -7.47 7.60
CA LYS A 149 -24.10 -6.66 8.79
C LYS A 149 -22.63 -6.79 9.20
N ILE A 150 -21.76 -7.17 8.25
CA ILE A 150 -20.32 -7.26 8.42
C ILE A 150 -19.71 -5.95 7.94
N LYS A 151 -18.83 -5.36 8.75
CA LYS A 151 -18.08 -4.16 8.41
C LYS A 151 -17.05 -4.45 7.32
N ALA A 152 -16.89 -3.54 6.37
CA ALA A 152 -15.99 -3.68 5.23
C ALA A 152 -14.52 -3.94 5.65
N LYS A 153 -14.09 -3.43 6.81
CA LYS A 153 -12.75 -3.68 7.35
C LYS A 153 -12.39 -5.16 7.56
N TRP A 154 -13.39 -6.04 7.69
CA TRP A 154 -13.17 -7.47 7.89
C TRP A 154 -13.16 -8.27 6.59
N LEU A 155 -13.49 -7.66 5.44
CA LEU A 155 -13.61 -8.38 4.17
C LEU A 155 -12.31 -9.07 3.71
N PRO A 156 -11.14 -8.40 3.71
CA PRO A 156 -9.90 -9.06 3.30
C PRO A 156 -9.58 -10.26 4.18
N SER A 157 -9.83 -10.12 5.48
CA SER A 157 -9.51 -11.11 6.51
C SER A 157 -10.44 -12.30 6.48
N LEU A 158 -11.74 -12.06 6.28
CA LEU A 158 -12.74 -13.10 6.12
C LEU A 158 -12.48 -13.91 4.85
N MET A 159 -12.10 -13.23 3.75
CA MET A 159 -11.70 -13.91 2.51
C MET A 159 -10.48 -14.82 2.75
N LEU A 160 -9.43 -14.31 3.41
CA LEU A 160 -8.25 -15.12 3.72
C LEU A 160 -8.58 -16.29 4.64
N LEU A 161 -9.38 -16.07 5.69
CA LEU A 161 -9.80 -17.12 6.62
C LEU A 161 -10.60 -18.21 5.91
N PHE A 162 -11.55 -17.84 5.07
CA PHE A 162 -12.34 -18.78 4.27
C PHE A 162 -11.46 -19.57 3.30
N SER A 163 -10.50 -18.92 2.65
CA SER A 163 -9.57 -19.56 1.72
C SER A 163 -8.64 -20.54 2.43
N ILE A 164 -8.15 -20.18 3.63
CA ILE A 164 -7.36 -21.08 4.48
C ILE A 164 -8.21 -22.29 4.90
N ALA A 165 -9.46 -22.07 5.32
CA ALA A 165 -10.36 -23.14 5.72
C ALA A 165 -10.61 -24.14 4.58
N ILE A 166 -10.92 -23.65 3.37
CA ILE A 166 -11.11 -24.50 2.18
C ILE A 166 -9.82 -25.24 1.82
N SER A 167 -8.66 -24.60 1.97
CA SER A 167 -7.36 -25.22 1.70
C SER A 167 -7.10 -26.50 2.51
N PHE A 168 -7.72 -26.66 3.68
CA PHE A 168 -7.61 -27.90 4.45
C PHE A 168 -8.46 -29.04 3.88
N PHE A 169 -9.57 -28.72 3.22
CA PHE A 169 -10.48 -29.72 2.64
C PHE A 169 -10.17 -30.02 1.17
N THR A 170 -9.60 -29.06 0.43
CA THR A 170 -9.31 -29.17 -1.00
C THR A 170 -7.85 -28.84 -1.27
N PRO A 171 -6.95 -29.83 -1.40
CA PRO A 171 -5.52 -29.59 -1.61
C PRO A 171 -5.22 -28.76 -2.85
N GLU A 172 -6.01 -28.89 -3.92
CA GLU A 172 -5.89 -28.06 -5.12
C GLU A 172 -6.11 -26.58 -4.84
N SER A 173 -6.91 -26.24 -3.83
CA SER A 173 -7.21 -24.85 -3.49
C SER A 173 -6.06 -24.14 -2.76
N ALA A 174 -5.11 -24.90 -2.21
CA ALA A 174 -3.89 -24.37 -1.59
C ALA A 174 -3.05 -23.55 -2.57
N THR A 175 -3.22 -23.79 -3.86
CA THR A 175 -2.52 -23.10 -4.94
C THR A 175 -2.99 -21.65 -5.11
N TYR A 176 -4.29 -21.39 -4.90
CA TYR A 176 -4.86 -20.04 -4.88
C TYR A 176 -4.51 -19.28 -3.59
N LEU A 177 -4.26 -19.99 -2.50
CA LEU A 177 -4.00 -19.40 -1.19
C LEU A 177 -2.78 -18.47 -1.21
N SER A 178 -1.67 -18.88 -1.84
CA SER A 178 -0.48 -18.04 -1.96
C SER A 178 -0.76 -16.75 -2.73
N THR A 179 -1.51 -16.84 -3.83
CA THR A 179 -1.89 -15.67 -4.63
C THR A 179 -2.79 -14.71 -3.85
N LEU A 180 -3.74 -15.22 -3.07
CA LEU A 180 -4.62 -14.40 -2.23
C LEU A 180 -3.86 -13.73 -1.08
N ILE A 181 -2.96 -14.44 -0.41
CA ILE A 181 -2.13 -13.90 0.67
C ILE A 181 -1.22 -12.79 0.13
N PHE A 182 -0.46 -13.08 -0.94
CA PHE A 182 0.45 -12.09 -1.52
C PHE A 182 -0.31 -10.94 -2.19
N GLY A 183 -1.47 -11.17 -2.80
CA GLY A 183 -2.34 -10.13 -3.33
C GLY A 183 -2.85 -9.18 -2.25
N THR A 184 -3.32 -9.72 -1.13
CA THR A 184 -3.73 -8.92 0.04
C THR A 184 -2.55 -8.12 0.59
N TYR A 185 -1.39 -8.77 0.75
CA TYR A 185 -0.21 -8.14 1.35
C TYR A 185 0.38 -7.05 0.45
N MET A 186 0.54 -7.32 -0.85
CA MET A 186 1.02 -6.33 -1.82
C MET A 186 0.01 -5.20 -2.01
N GLY A 187 -1.29 -5.51 -1.99
CA GLY A 187 -2.36 -4.51 -1.96
C GLY A 187 -2.21 -3.55 -0.79
N TRP A 188 -1.99 -4.08 0.42
CA TRP A 188 -1.74 -3.27 1.60
C TRP A 188 -0.46 -2.43 1.46
N ILE A 189 0.68 -3.00 1.06
CA ILE A 189 1.93 -2.25 0.85
C ILE A 189 1.72 -1.10 -0.13
N TYR A 190 1.07 -1.38 -1.26
CA TYR A 190 0.86 -0.37 -2.28
C TYR A 190 -0.01 0.78 -1.77
N LEU A 191 -1.13 0.48 -1.11
CA LEU A 191 -2.04 1.51 -0.61
C LEU A 191 -1.45 2.27 0.58
N ARG A 192 -0.70 1.59 1.45
CA ARG A 192 -0.03 2.19 2.61
C ARG A 192 1.08 3.15 2.20
N TYR A 193 1.87 2.84 1.17
CA TYR A 193 3.11 3.58 0.88
C TYR A 193 3.24 4.16 -0.53
N LEU A 194 2.64 3.54 -1.55
CA LEU A 194 2.91 3.87 -2.96
C LEU A 194 1.76 4.62 -3.65
N GLN A 195 0.53 4.48 -3.18
CA GLN A 195 -0.64 5.08 -3.81
C GLN A 195 -0.52 6.60 -3.85
N ARG A 196 -0.73 7.20 -5.02
CA ARG A 196 -0.78 8.65 -5.15
C ARG A 196 -2.21 9.13 -4.91
N LYS A 197 -2.43 9.96 -3.89
CA LYS A 197 -3.72 10.63 -3.71
C LYS A 197 -3.76 11.86 -4.62
N PRO A 198 -4.85 12.09 -5.38
CA PRO A 198 -4.93 13.25 -6.28
C PRO A 198 -4.95 14.59 -5.53
N GLU A 199 -5.47 14.60 -4.31
CA GLU A 199 -5.68 15.81 -3.51
C GLU A 199 -4.49 16.20 -2.62
N SER A 200 -3.53 15.29 -2.38
CA SER A 200 -2.40 15.56 -1.49
C SER A 200 -1.07 15.24 -2.16
N LYS A 201 -0.03 16.03 -1.83
CA LYS A 201 1.35 15.75 -2.28
C LYS A 201 1.94 14.51 -1.59
N HIS A 202 1.27 13.99 -0.56
CA HIS A 202 1.68 12.82 0.20
C HIS A 202 1.33 11.52 -0.54
N ARG A 203 2.22 10.53 -0.45
CA ARG A 203 2.00 9.19 -1.00
C ARG A 203 1.55 8.25 0.11
N GLY A 204 0.64 7.35 -0.23
CA GLY A 204 0.14 6.30 0.65
C GLY A 204 -0.92 6.78 1.65
N ASP A 205 -1.16 5.95 2.65
CA ASP A 205 -2.13 6.16 3.71
C ASP A 205 -1.47 6.00 5.07
N PRO A 206 -1.14 7.08 5.80
CA PRO A 206 -0.43 6.99 7.07
C PRO A 206 -1.32 6.61 8.26
N ASN A 207 -2.64 6.49 8.09
CA ASN A 207 -3.57 6.27 9.22
C ASN A 207 -3.33 4.96 9.95
N GLU A 208 -3.09 4.98 11.27
CA GLU A 208 -2.84 3.76 12.07
C GLU A 208 -3.98 2.73 11.99
N ASP A 209 -5.22 3.19 11.77
CA ASP A 209 -6.39 2.32 11.52
C ASP A 209 -6.27 1.45 10.26
N PHE A 210 -5.32 1.78 9.36
CA PHE A 210 -4.98 1.02 8.16
C PHE A 210 -3.68 0.21 8.32
N ALA A 211 -3.12 0.08 9.53
CA ALA A 211 -1.98 -0.81 9.78
C ALA A 211 -2.33 -2.28 9.46
N PHE A 212 -1.36 -3.07 9.02
CA PHE A 212 -1.62 -4.46 8.58
C PHE A 212 -2.21 -5.34 9.69
N SER A 213 -1.84 -5.11 10.95
CA SER A 213 -2.40 -5.85 12.10
C SER A 213 -3.88 -5.61 12.32
N THR A 214 -4.42 -4.44 11.95
CA THR A 214 -5.87 -4.15 12.07
C THR A 214 -6.73 -4.98 11.12
N PHE A 215 -6.12 -5.70 10.16
CA PHE A 215 -6.84 -6.67 9.35
C PHE A 215 -7.18 -7.89 10.19
N PHE A 216 -6.43 -8.19 11.23
CA PHE A 216 -6.62 -9.40 12.01
C PHE A 216 -7.27 -9.07 13.37
N PRO A 217 -7.95 -10.06 13.96
CA PRO A 217 -8.47 -9.95 15.32
C PRO A 217 -7.36 -9.61 16.33
N GLU A 218 -7.73 -9.00 17.45
CA GLU A 218 -6.80 -8.45 18.45
C GLU A 218 -5.76 -9.44 18.94
N TYR A 219 -6.14 -10.71 19.08
CA TYR A 219 -5.26 -11.79 19.52
C TYR A 219 -4.10 -12.10 18.55
N LEU A 220 -4.21 -11.81 17.25
CA LEU A 220 -3.14 -12.04 16.27
C LEU A 220 -2.26 -10.82 16.01
N ARG A 221 -2.68 -9.63 16.45
CA ARG A 221 -1.96 -8.37 16.21
C ARG A 221 -0.49 -8.39 16.64
N PRO A 222 -0.10 -8.86 17.84
CA PRO A 222 1.30 -8.74 18.27
C PRO A 222 2.28 -9.52 17.38
N ILE A 223 1.88 -10.70 16.88
CA ILE A 223 2.71 -11.50 15.96
C ILE A 223 2.85 -10.79 14.61
N ILE A 224 1.74 -10.22 14.13
CA ILE A 224 1.67 -9.58 12.82
C ILE A 224 2.39 -8.24 12.81
N ASP A 225 2.34 -7.48 13.91
CA ASP A 225 3.06 -6.22 14.07
C ASP A 225 4.58 -6.40 13.98
N ILE A 226 5.11 -7.53 14.48
CA ILE A 226 6.53 -7.86 14.32
C ILE A 226 6.88 -8.02 12.83
N ILE A 227 6.04 -8.71 12.05
CA ILE A 227 6.28 -8.92 10.61
C ILE A 227 6.10 -7.60 9.85
N ALA A 228 5.04 -6.84 10.14
CA ALA A 228 4.73 -5.58 9.49
C ALA A 228 5.79 -4.51 9.75
N SER A 229 6.30 -4.39 10.98
CA SER A 229 7.33 -3.42 11.36
C SER A 229 8.69 -3.68 10.67
N LYS A 230 9.07 -4.94 10.45
CA LYS A 230 10.28 -5.29 9.68
C LYS A 230 10.19 -4.78 8.24
N PHE A 231 9.04 -4.96 7.61
CA PHE A 231 8.80 -4.46 6.25
C PHE A 231 8.72 -2.95 6.20
N HIS A 232 8.02 -2.33 7.16
CA HIS A 232 7.96 -0.88 7.27
C HIS A 232 9.38 -0.29 7.38
N ARG A 233 10.26 -0.85 8.21
CA ARG A 233 11.66 -0.40 8.32
C ARG A 233 12.44 -0.56 7.01
N ASN A 234 12.28 -1.67 6.31
CA ASN A 234 13.02 -1.95 5.08
C ASN A 234 12.55 -1.10 3.89
N LEU A 235 11.25 -0.80 3.78
CA LEU A 235 10.69 0.06 2.74
C LEU A 235 10.78 1.55 3.11
N CYS A 236 10.38 1.94 4.32
CA CYS A 236 10.33 3.33 4.77
C CYS A 236 11.73 3.89 5.00
N GLY A 237 12.64 3.14 5.63
CA GLY A 237 14.04 3.59 5.82
C GLY A 237 14.80 3.83 4.52
N LYS A 238 14.36 3.20 3.41
CA LYS A 238 14.88 3.47 2.05
C LYS A 238 14.07 4.54 1.30
N SER A 239 12.76 4.60 1.50
CA SER A 239 11.86 5.52 0.81
C SER A 239 11.93 6.94 1.37
N GLU A 240 12.05 7.13 2.69
CA GLU A 240 12.28 8.46 3.29
C GLU A 240 13.64 9.00 2.84
N ALA A 241 14.69 8.17 2.88
CA ALA A 241 16.01 8.53 2.36
C ALA A 241 15.97 8.89 0.86
N PHE A 242 15.24 8.15 0.03
CA PHE A 242 15.10 8.45 -1.40
C PHE A 242 14.24 9.69 -1.67
N ILE A 243 13.17 9.93 -0.90
CA ILE A 243 12.29 11.09 -1.01
C ILE A 243 13.01 12.37 -0.56
N ASP A 244 13.81 12.33 0.51
CA ASP A 244 14.65 13.46 0.92
C ASP A 244 15.69 13.78 -0.15
N THR A 245 16.30 12.75 -0.76
CA THR A 245 17.31 12.94 -1.82
C THR A 245 16.69 13.49 -3.12
N LEU A 246 15.50 13.03 -3.51
CA LEU A 246 14.80 13.48 -4.71
C LEU A 246 14.12 14.85 -4.51
N GLY A 247 13.65 15.14 -3.29
CA GLY A 247 13.09 16.42 -2.87
C GLY A 247 14.14 17.53 -2.84
N TYR A 248 15.40 17.21 -2.52
CA TYR A 248 16.54 18.12 -2.68
C TYR A 248 16.91 18.39 -4.14
N SER A 249 16.64 17.44 -5.06
CA SER A 249 17.13 17.50 -6.45
C SER A 249 16.11 18.00 -7.47
N LEU A 250 14.80 18.00 -7.18
CA LEU A 250 13.76 18.46 -8.13
C LEU A 250 12.71 19.34 -7.43
N GLY A 251 13.01 20.65 -7.37
CA GLY A 251 11.98 21.68 -7.39
C GLY A 251 11.29 21.99 -6.06
N SER A 252 12.00 22.74 -5.22
CA SER A 252 11.38 23.85 -4.51
C SER A 252 12.41 24.95 -4.40
N ALA A 253 12.18 26.09 -5.08
CA ALA A 253 12.78 27.34 -4.65
C ALA A 253 12.46 27.48 -3.14
N PRO A 254 13.46 27.58 -2.27
CA PRO A 254 13.21 27.71 -0.83
C PRO A 254 12.31 28.93 -0.64
N LEU A 255 11.22 28.77 0.11
CA LEU A 255 10.53 29.93 0.65
C LEU A 255 11.58 30.78 1.39
N PRO A 256 11.71 32.09 1.10
CA PRO A 256 12.78 32.90 1.65
C PRO A 256 12.76 32.82 3.18
N GLY A 257 13.80 32.20 3.75
CA GLY A 257 13.95 32.00 5.19
C GLY A 257 13.76 30.57 5.73
N SER A 258 13.45 29.59 4.89
CA SER A 258 13.27 28.17 5.28
C SER A 258 14.57 27.34 5.28
N ASP A 259 15.71 27.93 4.90
CA ASP A 259 17.00 27.25 4.94
C ASP A 259 17.38 26.96 6.42
N PRO A 260 17.54 25.68 6.82
CA PRO A 260 17.83 25.30 8.20
C PRO A 260 19.13 25.92 8.74
N ILE A 261 20.09 26.25 7.86
CA ILE A 261 21.32 26.93 8.25
C ILE A 261 21.05 28.40 8.59
N GLU A 262 20.27 29.08 7.75
CA GLU A 262 19.88 30.47 7.94
C GLU A 262 18.93 30.64 9.16
N ALA A 263 18.03 29.68 9.39
CA ALA A 263 17.16 29.62 10.57
C ALA A 263 17.96 29.46 11.87
N SER A 264 19.00 28.62 11.86
CA SER A 264 19.92 28.45 12.99
C SER A 264 20.70 29.73 13.27
N ARG A 265 21.16 30.42 12.21
CA ARG A 265 21.84 31.72 12.32
C ARG A 265 20.92 32.82 12.89
N ARG A 266 19.63 32.84 12.53
CA ARG A 266 18.65 33.78 13.10
C ARG A 266 18.33 33.48 14.56
N ARG A 267 18.24 32.20 14.94
CA ARG A 267 18.04 31.78 16.34
C ARG A 267 19.22 32.19 17.22
N GLU A 268 20.45 32.02 16.74
CA GLU A 268 21.64 32.46 17.47
C GLU A 268 21.69 33.99 17.64
N LYS A 269 21.37 34.75 16.58
CA LYS A 269 21.26 36.22 16.68
C LYS A 269 20.16 36.67 17.65
N GLY A 270 19.02 35.99 17.64
CA GLY A 270 17.92 36.27 18.57
C GLY A 270 18.30 35.96 20.03
N ALA A 271 19.02 34.86 20.26
CA ALA A 271 19.53 34.50 21.58
C ALA A 271 20.52 35.55 22.10
N ARG A 272 21.48 35.99 21.27
CA ARG A 272 22.44 37.03 21.66
C ARG A 272 21.78 38.39 21.95
N ALA A 273 20.80 38.79 21.12
CA ALA A 273 20.06 40.03 21.36
C ALA A 273 19.23 39.99 22.66
N LEU A 274 18.76 38.81 23.06
CA LEU A 274 18.07 38.61 24.35
C LEU A 274 19.06 38.68 25.53
N GLU A 275 20.22 38.05 25.40
CA GLU A 275 21.29 38.11 26.41
C GLU A 275 21.78 39.55 26.65
N GLU A 276 21.95 40.34 25.58
CA GLU A 276 22.31 41.75 25.68
C GLU A 276 21.25 42.58 26.41
N ARG A 277 19.95 42.30 26.16
CA ARG A 277 18.85 42.97 26.87
C ARG A 277 18.82 42.60 28.35
N LEU A 278 18.99 41.32 28.68
CA LEU A 278 19.05 40.84 30.06
C LEU A 278 20.26 41.43 30.81
N ALA A 279 21.42 41.52 30.14
CA ALA A 279 22.61 42.14 30.70
C ALA A 279 22.38 43.64 30.96
N ALA A 280 21.82 44.38 30.00
CA ALA A 280 21.48 45.80 30.18
C ALA A 280 20.45 46.03 31.30
N GLU A 281 19.45 45.16 31.42
CA GLU A 281 18.45 45.23 32.49
C GLU A 281 19.08 44.91 33.86
N SER A 282 20.00 43.94 33.93
CA SER A 282 20.75 43.63 35.16
C SER A 282 21.64 44.78 35.62
N LEU A 283 22.29 45.49 34.68
CA LEU A 283 23.10 46.67 34.97
C LEU A 283 22.23 47.84 35.44
N ASN A 284 21.08 48.06 34.82
CA ASN A 284 20.11 49.07 35.25
C ASN A 284 19.52 48.76 36.64
N ALA A 285 19.26 47.48 36.94
CA ALA A 285 18.81 47.04 38.25
C ALA A 285 19.91 47.21 39.33
N ALA A 286 21.17 46.94 39.00
CA ALA A 286 22.30 47.20 39.87
C ALA A 286 22.51 48.70 40.13
N GLY A 287 22.38 49.55 39.11
CA GLY A 287 22.46 51.00 39.24
C GLY A 287 21.38 51.58 40.16
N LYS A 288 20.12 51.16 40.00
CA LYS A 288 19.02 51.55 40.90
C LYS A 288 19.26 51.12 42.35
N LYS A 289 19.83 49.92 42.57
CA LYS A 289 20.15 49.44 43.92
C LYS A 289 21.26 50.26 44.59
N SER A 290 22.23 50.75 43.81
CA SER A 290 23.27 51.66 44.29
C SER A 290 22.75 53.07 44.58
N GLU A 291 21.80 53.59 43.79
CA GLU A 291 21.12 54.87 44.06
C GLU A 291 20.23 54.81 45.31
N GLU A 292 19.49 53.72 45.53
CA GLU A 292 18.72 53.49 46.76
C GLU A 292 19.61 53.44 48.02
N LEU A 293 20.81 52.85 47.91
CA LEU A 293 21.79 52.81 49.00
C LEU A 293 22.38 54.19 49.31
N GLN A 294 22.56 55.07 48.32
CA GLN A 294 23.04 56.44 48.53
C GLN A 294 21.97 57.37 49.11
N ILE A 295 20.71 57.23 48.68
CA ILE A 295 19.59 58.03 49.21
C ILE A 295 19.33 57.69 50.69
N ASN A 296 19.39 56.42 51.07
CA ASN A 296 19.26 56.02 52.48
C ASN A 296 20.46 56.42 53.36
N GLY A 297 21.65 56.62 52.78
CA GLY A 297 22.82 57.14 53.51
C GLY A 297 22.77 58.64 53.78
N THR A 298 22.00 59.41 53.01
CA THR A 298 21.96 60.88 53.08
C THR A 298 20.85 61.41 54.00
N ASN A 299 19.87 60.57 54.36
CA ASN A 299 18.78 60.92 55.29
C ASN A 299 19.07 60.60 56.76
N ASN A 300 20.30 60.20 57.11
CA ASN A 300 20.73 59.89 58.49
C ASN A 300 21.91 60.79 58.93
N VAL A 301 21.78 62.11 58.76
CA VAL A 301 22.63 63.13 59.41
C VAL A 301 21.75 64.23 59.99
#